data_AF-A0A2D7C242-F1
#
_entry.id   AF-A0A2D7C242-F1
#
_cell.length_a   1.000
_cell.length_b   1.000
_cell.length_c   1.000
_cell.angle_alpha   90.00
_cell.angle_beta   90.00
_cell.angle_gamma   90.00
#
_symmetry.space_group_name_H-M   'P 1'
#
loop_
_entity.id
_entity.type
_entity.pdbx_description
1 polymer ?
#
loop_
_entity_poly.entity_id
_entity_poly.type
_entity_poly.pdbx_seq_one_letter_code
_entity_poly.pdbx_strand_id
1 'polypeptide(L)'
;MKNILILLFSILFSVTLHSQEVSLIPGAIFSECEHCPEMVIIPPGKFTMGHDGGVNEERYEGPPHTVQISYSFAIGKYEITNSQFRKFIESTNYSPGTNCRMWTGKTVELVKGLDWKNPGYGRPINDNEPVACVSWYDAKAYVEWLSNSLGKSYRLPSEAEWEYVARGGTDTLWVWGDDPDQGCKVANYYDQSAAGLRPWEPAKCNDNQRIIAKVGQLEPNIFGVYDIIGNVWEWAEDCYQVPYKNQPNDGTPFLIKGKCEKRVVRGGAWHSRATWQKPSFRGRDTEDFVTQVFGIRVVRDIDK
;
A
#
# COMPACT_ATOMS: atom_id res chain seq x y z
N MET A 1 -71.21 -7.37 31.50
CA MET A 1 -69.92 -7.74 30.86
C MET A 1 -69.72 -6.83 29.66
N LYS A 2 -68.82 -5.83 29.74
CA LYS A 2 -68.44 -4.96 28.62
C LYS A 2 -66.95 -5.17 28.38
N ASN A 3 -66.60 -5.72 27.23
CA ASN A 3 -65.20 -5.89 26.81
C ASN A 3 -64.68 -4.58 26.22
N ILE A 4 -63.61 -4.04 26.81
CA ILE A 4 -62.85 -2.91 26.27
C ILE A 4 -61.66 -3.50 25.50
N LEU A 5 -61.63 -3.26 24.19
CA LEU A 5 -60.54 -3.64 23.31
C LEU A 5 -59.52 -2.48 23.29
N ILE A 6 -58.33 -2.70 23.85
CA ILE A 6 -57.23 -1.73 23.81
C ILE A 6 -56.37 -2.05 22.58
N LEU A 7 -56.41 -1.19 21.56
CA LEU A 7 -55.48 -1.24 20.43
C LEU A 7 -54.18 -0.52 20.80
N LEU A 8 -53.08 -1.27 20.87
CA LEU A 8 -51.72 -0.75 20.98
C LEU A 8 -51.20 -0.46 19.57
N PHE A 9 -51.01 0.82 19.23
CA PHE A 9 -50.26 1.24 18.04
C PHE A 9 -48.77 1.20 18.35
N SER A 10 -48.01 0.26 17.75
CA SER A 10 -46.55 0.31 17.78
C SER A 10 -46.06 1.30 16.74
N ILE A 11 -45.43 2.40 17.19
CA ILE A 11 -44.74 3.34 16.30
C ILE A 11 -43.37 2.75 15.99
N LEU A 12 -43.20 2.24 14.78
CA LEU A 12 -41.90 1.84 14.23
C LEU A 12 -41.09 3.11 13.90
N PHE A 13 -40.10 3.43 14.73
CA PHE A 13 -39.07 4.41 14.37
C PHE A 13 -38.13 3.78 13.33
N SER A 14 -38.27 4.20 12.08
CA SER A 14 -37.28 3.94 11.04
C SER A 14 -36.05 4.78 11.33
N VAL A 15 -34.95 4.17 11.77
CA VAL A 15 -33.65 4.82 11.85
C VAL A 15 -33.05 4.81 10.44
N THR A 16 -33.12 5.94 9.75
CA THR A 16 -32.42 6.13 8.49
C THR A 16 -30.92 6.27 8.77
N LEU A 17 -30.13 5.28 8.36
CA LEU A 17 -28.67 5.42 8.26
C LEU A 17 -28.38 6.57 7.30
N HIS A 18 -27.94 7.70 7.83
CA HIS A 18 -27.42 8.79 7.02
C HIS A 18 -26.03 8.38 6.51
N SER A 19 -25.92 8.20 5.20
CA SER A 19 -24.64 8.17 4.50
C SER A 19 -23.94 9.50 4.74
N GLN A 20 -22.85 9.52 5.53
CA GLN A 20 -21.96 10.68 5.56
C GLN A 20 -21.37 10.88 4.16
N GLU A 21 -21.72 11.99 3.51
CA GLU A 21 -21.02 12.41 2.29
C GLU A 21 -19.55 12.68 2.64
N VAL A 22 -18.64 12.05 1.90
CA VAL A 22 -17.21 12.27 2.08
C VAL A 22 -16.87 13.67 1.56
N SER A 23 -16.33 14.50 2.43
CA SER A 23 -15.82 15.81 2.05
C SER A 23 -14.67 15.66 1.06
N LEU A 24 -14.78 16.26 -0.12
CA LEU A 24 -13.75 16.25 -1.17
C LEU A 24 -12.57 17.18 -0.88
N ILE A 25 -12.40 17.62 0.37
CA ILE A 25 -11.31 18.50 0.77
C ILE A 25 -9.99 17.69 0.69
N PRO A 26 -8.99 18.12 -0.11
CA PRO A 26 -7.69 17.46 -0.15
C PRO A 26 -7.07 17.32 1.25
N GLY A 27 -6.54 16.14 1.56
CA GLY A 27 -6.00 15.80 2.89
C GLY A 27 -7.05 15.48 3.94
N ALA A 28 -8.36 15.56 3.64
CA ALA A 28 -9.40 15.09 4.55
C ALA A 28 -9.25 13.58 4.81
N ILE A 29 -9.41 13.21 6.08
CA ILE A 29 -9.32 11.82 6.54
C ILE A 29 -10.72 11.31 6.87
N PHE A 30 -11.04 10.10 6.41
CA PHE A 30 -12.29 9.43 6.74
C PHE A 30 -12.07 7.92 6.87
N SER A 31 -13.04 7.23 7.46
CA SER A 31 -13.14 5.76 7.46
C SER A 31 -14.62 5.38 7.44
N GLU A 32 -15.02 4.39 6.64
CA GLU A 32 -16.43 3.95 6.56
C GLU A 32 -16.88 3.13 7.78
N CYS A 33 -15.95 2.57 8.56
CA CYS A 33 -16.29 1.73 9.72
C CYS A 33 -15.13 1.66 10.74
N GLU A 34 -15.41 1.21 11.96
CA GLU A 34 -14.42 1.11 13.05
C GLU A 34 -13.18 0.27 12.67
N HIS A 35 -13.34 -0.74 11.82
CA HIS A 35 -12.28 -1.64 11.40
C HIS A 35 -11.85 -1.44 9.94
N CYS A 36 -12.33 -0.38 9.30
CA CYS A 36 -12.00 -0.05 7.92
C CYS A 36 -10.68 0.76 7.89
N PRO A 37 -9.94 0.73 6.77
CA PRO A 37 -8.78 1.59 6.58
C PRO A 37 -9.16 3.07 6.71
N GLU A 38 -8.35 3.84 7.44
CA GLU A 38 -8.38 5.31 7.32
C GLU A 38 -7.91 5.69 5.91
N MET A 39 -8.67 6.55 5.26
CA MET A 39 -8.44 6.99 3.89
C MET A 39 -8.17 8.49 3.87
N VAL A 40 -7.29 8.93 2.96
CA VAL A 40 -6.92 10.34 2.75
C VAL A 40 -7.36 10.76 1.35
N ILE A 41 -8.07 11.87 1.23
CA ILE A 41 -8.44 12.45 -0.08
C ILE A 41 -7.22 13.05 -0.78
N ILE A 42 -6.95 12.57 -1.99
CA ILE A 42 -5.87 13.00 -2.86
C ILE A 42 -6.46 13.87 -3.98
N PRO A 43 -5.95 15.10 -4.19
CA PRO A 43 -6.46 15.99 -5.23
C PRO A 43 -6.00 15.55 -6.64
N PRO A 44 -6.75 15.93 -7.69
CA PRO A 44 -6.27 15.86 -9.06
C PRO A 44 -4.94 16.61 -9.19
N GLY A 45 -4.11 16.17 -10.13
CA GLY A 45 -2.83 16.83 -10.35
C GLY A 45 -2.06 16.25 -11.53
N LYS A 46 -0.87 16.82 -11.73
CA LYS A 46 0.04 16.45 -12.80
C LYS A 46 1.44 16.37 -12.25
N PHE A 47 2.18 15.35 -12.65
CA PHE A 47 3.56 15.15 -12.22
C PHE A 47 4.38 14.45 -13.31
N THR A 48 5.70 14.46 -13.13
CA THR A 48 6.62 13.67 -13.95
C THR A 48 6.81 12.29 -13.30
N MET A 49 6.31 11.26 -13.95
CA MET A 49 6.47 9.87 -13.54
C MET A 49 7.78 9.29 -14.09
N GLY A 50 8.48 8.53 -13.27
CA GLY A 50 9.75 7.89 -13.62
C GLY A 50 10.98 8.79 -13.47
N HIS A 51 12.12 8.21 -13.81
CA HIS A 51 13.45 8.84 -13.74
C HIS A 51 14.34 8.29 -14.85
N ASP A 52 15.19 9.13 -15.44
CA ASP A 52 16.15 8.70 -16.44
C ASP A 52 17.37 8.06 -15.76
N GLY A 53 17.18 6.80 -15.36
CA GLY A 53 18.19 6.03 -14.65
C GLY A 53 17.63 4.67 -14.23
N GLY A 54 18.34 3.99 -13.35
CA GLY A 54 17.98 2.66 -12.90
C GLY A 54 19.22 1.87 -12.51
N VAL A 55 19.01 0.67 -11.97
CA VAL A 55 20.14 -0.19 -11.59
C VAL A 55 20.85 -0.76 -12.83
N ASN A 56 20.08 -1.00 -13.90
CA ASN A 56 20.51 -1.48 -15.21
C ASN A 56 19.36 -1.32 -16.21
N GLU A 57 19.56 -1.70 -17.47
CA GLU A 57 18.54 -1.61 -18.53
C GLU A 57 17.23 -2.36 -18.21
N GLU A 58 17.31 -3.53 -17.57
CA GLU A 58 16.13 -4.30 -17.14
C GLU A 58 15.39 -3.68 -15.94
N ARG A 59 16.02 -2.71 -15.29
CA ARG A 59 15.54 -1.96 -14.12
C ARG A 59 15.53 -0.46 -14.41
N TYR A 60 15.40 -0.10 -15.69
CA TYR A 60 15.26 1.29 -16.10
C TYR A 60 13.94 1.86 -15.57
N GLU A 61 14.02 3.03 -14.94
CA GLU A 61 12.92 3.71 -14.24
C GLU A 61 12.21 4.73 -15.14
N GLY A 62 12.51 4.72 -16.44
CA GLY A 62 12.05 5.72 -17.39
C GLY A 62 11.51 5.16 -18.71
N PRO A 63 11.40 6.02 -19.74
CA PRO A 63 11.74 7.45 -19.70
C PRO A 63 10.78 8.25 -18.80
N PRO A 64 11.26 9.36 -18.18
CA PRO A 64 10.39 10.30 -17.49
C PRO A 64 9.30 10.82 -18.42
N HIS A 65 8.05 10.81 -17.96
CA HIS A 65 6.92 11.28 -18.76
C HIS A 65 5.87 11.96 -17.88
N THR A 66 5.09 12.84 -18.49
CA THR A 66 3.99 13.51 -17.79
C THR A 66 2.83 12.55 -17.61
N VAL A 67 2.30 12.50 -16.38
CA VAL A 67 1.01 11.90 -16.05
C VAL A 67 0.08 12.99 -15.48
N GLN A 68 -1.18 13.00 -15.89
CA GLN A 68 -2.22 13.90 -15.42
C GLN A 68 -3.39 13.10 -14.85
N ILE A 69 -3.55 13.10 -13.54
CA ILE A 69 -4.68 12.51 -12.85
C ILE A 69 -5.77 13.58 -12.73
N SER A 70 -6.84 13.46 -13.50
CA SER A 70 -7.91 14.47 -13.60
C SER A 70 -9.03 14.32 -12.56
N TYR A 71 -8.93 13.32 -11.68
CA TYR A 71 -9.95 12.99 -10.69
C TYR A 71 -9.36 12.97 -9.28
N SER A 72 -10.22 13.22 -8.29
CA SER A 72 -9.92 12.97 -6.89
C SER A 72 -10.11 11.48 -6.60
N PHE A 73 -9.26 10.93 -5.75
CA PHE A 73 -9.42 9.60 -5.19
C PHE A 73 -9.03 9.62 -3.73
N ALA A 74 -9.37 8.59 -2.98
CA ALA A 74 -8.84 8.41 -1.63
C ALA A 74 -7.82 7.27 -1.62
N ILE A 75 -6.74 7.41 -0.87
CA ILE A 75 -5.77 6.33 -0.66
C ILE A 75 -5.65 6.02 0.82
N GLY A 76 -5.37 4.76 1.16
CA GLY A 76 -5.13 4.35 2.53
C GLY A 76 -4.05 5.24 3.17
N LYS A 77 -4.39 5.85 4.30
CA LYS A 77 -3.46 6.67 5.11
C LYS A 77 -2.23 5.87 5.51
N TYR A 78 -2.44 4.58 5.75
CA TYR A 78 -1.45 3.58 6.10
C TYR A 78 -1.53 2.39 5.13
N GLU A 79 -0.52 1.53 5.16
CA GLU A 79 -0.65 0.17 4.65
C GLU A 79 -1.76 -0.59 5.41
N ILE A 80 -2.36 -1.59 4.76
CA ILE A 80 -3.34 -2.48 5.40
C ILE A 80 -2.66 -3.24 6.52
N THR A 81 -3.22 -3.15 7.72
CA THR A 81 -2.67 -3.75 8.92
C THR A 81 -3.05 -5.22 9.09
N ASN A 82 -2.32 -5.94 9.94
CA ASN A 82 -2.66 -7.32 10.32
C ASN A 82 -4.08 -7.45 10.90
N SER A 83 -4.54 -6.47 11.69
CA SER A 83 -5.90 -6.50 12.25
C SER A 83 -6.98 -6.36 11.16
N GLN A 84 -6.79 -5.47 10.20
CA GLN A 84 -7.70 -5.28 9.06
C GLN A 84 -7.71 -6.50 8.15
N PHE A 85 -6.54 -7.06 7.83
CA PHE A 85 -6.46 -8.28 7.03
C PHE A 85 -7.07 -9.48 7.75
N ARG A 86 -6.88 -9.60 9.07
CA ARG A 86 -7.55 -10.64 9.87
C ARG A 86 -9.07 -10.59 9.75
N LYS A 87 -9.67 -9.39 9.73
CA LYS A 87 -11.12 -9.24 9.55
C LYS A 87 -11.61 -9.78 8.22
N PHE A 88 -10.84 -9.56 7.15
CA PHE A 88 -11.11 -10.19 5.85
C PHE A 88 -11.09 -11.71 5.96
N ILE A 89 -10.05 -12.29 6.55
CA ILE A 89 -9.93 -13.74 6.73
C ILE A 89 -11.08 -14.31 7.57
N GLU A 90 -11.40 -13.70 8.70
CA GLU A 90 -12.50 -14.10 9.60
C GLU A 90 -13.87 -14.04 8.90
N SER A 91 -14.09 -13.05 8.03
CA SER A 91 -15.37 -12.83 7.35
C SER A 91 -15.60 -13.76 6.16
N THR A 92 -14.52 -14.26 5.55
CA THR A 92 -14.59 -14.97 4.26
C THR A 92 -14.10 -16.41 4.32
N ASN A 93 -13.37 -16.79 5.37
CA ASN A 93 -12.56 -18.01 5.43
C ASN A 93 -11.56 -18.13 4.26
N TYR A 94 -11.15 -16.99 3.68
CA TYR A 94 -10.15 -16.97 2.62
C TYR A 94 -8.83 -17.58 3.12
N SER A 95 -8.18 -18.34 2.25
CA SER A 95 -6.89 -18.99 2.52
C SER A 95 -5.80 -18.30 1.71
N PRO A 96 -5.06 -17.37 2.31
CA PRO A 96 -4.04 -16.62 1.60
C PRO A 96 -2.82 -17.48 1.28
N GLY A 97 -1.94 -16.95 0.41
CA GLY A 97 -0.68 -17.58 0.06
C GLY A 97 0.13 -18.04 1.28
N THR A 98 0.71 -19.23 1.19
CA THR A 98 1.61 -19.81 2.20
C THR A 98 3.02 -19.93 1.66
N ASN A 99 3.97 -20.33 2.53
CA ASN A 99 5.39 -20.47 2.20
C ASN A 99 6.01 -19.13 1.80
N CYS A 100 5.83 -18.16 2.70
CA CYS A 100 6.41 -16.85 2.57
C CYS A 100 7.93 -16.92 2.43
N ARG A 101 8.46 -16.05 1.57
CA ARG A 101 9.90 -15.92 1.36
C ARG A 101 10.49 -14.91 2.33
N MET A 102 11.67 -15.21 2.83
CA MET A 102 12.45 -14.29 3.65
C MET A 102 13.91 -14.27 3.24
N TRP A 103 14.59 -13.20 3.62
CA TRP A 103 16.04 -13.14 3.50
C TRP A 103 16.70 -14.04 4.55
N THR A 104 17.57 -14.95 4.11
CA THR A 104 18.26 -15.93 4.98
C THR A 104 19.68 -15.52 5.37
N GLY A 105 20.08 -14.28 5.10
CA GLY A 105 21.46 -13.82 5.24
C GLY A 105 22.27 -13.86 3.94
N LYS A 106 21.80 -14.60 2.93
CA LYS A 106 22.47 -14.76 1.62
C LYS A 106 21.54 -14.48 0.45
N THR A 107 20.33 -15.00 0.52
CA THR A 107 19.37 -15.07 -0.58
C THR A 107 17.95 -14.92 -0.03
N VAL A 108 17.01 -14.56 -0.90
CA VAL A 108 15.58 -14.62 -0.59
C VAL A 108 15.12 -16.04 -0.90
N GLU A 109 14.66 -16.76 0.11
CA GLU A 109 14.29 -18.17 -0.01
C GLU A 109 12.89 -18.42 0.53
N LEU A 110 12.23 -19.41 -0.05
CA LEU A 110 10.94 -19.91 0.43
C LEU A 110 11.18 -20.70 1.71
N VAL A 111 10.52 -20.30 2.80
CA VAL A 111 10.62 -20.99 4.09
C VAL A 111 9.28 -21.61 4.43
N LYS A 112 9.27 -22.93 4.56
CA LYS A 112 8.05 -23.71 4.82
C LYS A 112 7.46 -23.29 6.18
N GLY A 113 6.15 -23.06 6.20
CA GLY A 113 5.42 -22.69 7.42
C GLY A 113 5.44 -21.21 7.77
N LEU A 114 6.07 -20.35 6.95
CA LEU A 114 5.86 -18.91 7.03
C LEU A 114 4.64 -18.49 6.21
N ASP A 115 3.88 -17.55 6.75
CA ASP A 115 2.66 -16.97 6.18
C ASP A 115 2.41 -15.58 6.79
N TRP A 116 1.26 -14.96 6.53
CA TRP A 116 0.94 -13.63 7.08
C TRP A 116 0.83 -13.60 8.62
N LYS A 117 0.53 -14.72 9.28
CA LYS A 117 0.47 -14.81 10.76
C LYS A 117 1.85 -14.99 11.38
N ASN A 118 2.77 -15.58 10.62
CA ASN A 118 4.17 -15.74 10.99
C ASN A 118 5.09 -15.41 9.80
N PRO A 119 5.37 -14.13 9.54
CA PRO A 119 6.20 -13.72 8.40
C PRO A 119 7.69 -14.02 8.53
N GLY A 120 8.14 -14.59 9.65
CA GLY A 120 9.56 -14.86 9.90
C GLY A 120 10.33 -13.75 10.61
N TYR A 121 9.65 -12.81 11.26
CA TYR A 121 10.29 -11.69 11.98
C TYR A 121 11.00 -12.08 13.29
N GLY A 122 10.99 -13.36 13.67
CA GLY A 122 11.58 -13.84 14.93
C GLY A 122 10.79 -13.44 16.18
N ARG A 123 9.58 -12.89 16.01
CA ARG A 123 8.63 -12.54 17.07
C ARG A 123 7.19 -12.61 16.55
N PRO A 124 6.18 -12.62 17.43
CA PRO A 124 4.79 -12.46 17.02
C PRO A 124 4.56 -11.15 16.26
N ILE A 125 3.63 -11.18 15.30
CA ILE A 125 3.14 -9.99 14.59
C ILE A 125 2.36 -9.06 15.53
N ASN A 126 2.34 -7.77 15.20
CA ASN A 126 1.49 -6.78 15.85
C ASN A 126 0.27 -6.45 14.98
N ASP A 127 -0.87 -6.18 15.63
CA ASP A 127 -2.12 -5.82 14.95
C ASP A 127 -2.06 -4.54 14.13
N ASN A 128 -1.16 -3.62 14.50
CA ASN A 128 -0.92 -2.34 13.80
C ASN A 128 0.34 -2.37 12.92
N GLU A 129 0.99 -3.52 12.74
CA GLU A 129 1.98 -3.70 11.66
C GLU A 129 1.26 -3.93 10.33
N PRO A 130 1.86 -3.53 9.19
CA PRO A 130 1.30 -3.88 7.90
C PRO A 130 1.25 -5.40 7.76
N VAL A 131 0.20 -5.89 7.11
CA VAL A 131 0.17 -7.28 6.69
C VAL A 131 1.27 -7.48 5.66
N ALA A 132 2.02 -8.56 5.83
CA ALA A 132 3.04 -9.01 4.90
C ALA A 132 2.79 -10.47 4.52
N CYS A 133 3.66 -11.04 3.68
CA CYS A 133 3.46 -12.38 3.16
C CYS A 133 2.10 -12.53 2.47
N VAL A 134 1.77 -11.54 1.64
CA VAL A 134 0.59 -11.54 0.79
C VAL A 134 1.00 -11.39 -0.68
N SER A 135 0.37 -12.18 -1.53
CA SER A 135 0.50 -12.14 -2.98
C SER A 135 -0.38 -11.05 -3.59
N TRP A 136 -0.22 -10.79 -4.88
CA TRP A 136 -1.10 -9.88 -5.59
C TRP A 136 -2.55 -10.41 -5.61
N TYR A 137 -2.74 -11.72 -5.71
CA TYR A 137 -4.08 -12.32 -5.63
C TYR A 137 -4.73 -12.13 -4.26
N ASP A 138 -3.96 -12.23 -3.17
CA ASP A 138 -4.46 -11.97 -1.81
C ASP A 138 -4.88 -10.50 -1.67
N ALA A 139 -4.07 -9.60 -2.23
CA ALA A 139 -4.35 -8.16 -2.25
C ALA A 139 -5.63 -7.85 -3.04
N LYS A 140 -5.83 -8.49 -4.20
CA LYS A 140 -7.06 -8.37 -4.99
C LYS A 140 -8.29 -8.90 -4.27
N ALA A 141 -8.19 -10.07 -3.65
CA ALA A 141 -9.28 -10.65 -2.89
C ALA A 141 -9.68 -9.75 -1.70
N TYR A 142 -8.70 -9.13 -1.02
CA TYR A 142 -8.95 -8.16 0.04
C TYR A 142 -9.73 -6.94 -0.45
N VAL A 143 -9.31 -6.29 -1.54
CA VAL A 143 -10.01 -5.09 -2.05
C VAL A 143 -11.38 -5.39 -2.65
N GLU A 144 -11.57 -6.58 -3.24
CA GLU A 144 -12.88 -7.05 -3.69
C GLU A 144 -13.82 -7.29 -2.51
N TRP A 145 -13.36 -7.96 -1.45
CA TRP A 145 -14.13 -8.13 -0.23
C TRP A 145 -14.50 -6.79 0.41
N LEU A 146 -13.53 -5.87 0.51
CA LEU A 146 -13.76 -4.55 1.09
C LEU A 146 -14.79 -3.76 0.28
N SER A 147 -14.69 -3.82 -1.05
CA SER A 147 -15.67 -3.20 -1.96
C SER A 147 -17.07 -3.73 -1.72
N ASN A 148 -17.21 -5.06 -1.73
CA ASN A 148 -18.50 -5.74 -1.58
C ASN A 148 -19.12 -5.50 -0.20
N SER A 149 -18.30 -5.49 0.84
CA SER A 149 -18.75 -5.32 2.23
C SER A 149 -19.25 -3.90 2.51
N LEU A 150 -18.72 -2.89 1.81
CA LEU A 150 -19.06 -1.48 2.01
C LEU A 150 -19.96 -0.91 0.92
N GLY A 151 -20.16 -1.61 -0.20
CA GLY A 151 -20.85 -1.09 -1.37
C GLY A 151 -20.13 0.13 -1.97
N LYS A 152 -18.78 0.14 -1.92
CA LYS A 152 -17.90 1.21 -2.42
C LYS A 152 -16.86 0.61 -3.37
N SER A 153 -16.28 1.42 -4.24
CA SER A 153 -15.21 0.96 -5.15
C SER A 153 -13.86 1.04 -4.45
N TYR A 154 -13.38 -0.09 -3.94
CA TYR A 154 -12.03 -0.27 -3.43
C TYR A 154 -11.18 -1.09 -4.40
N ARG A 155 -9.93 -0.70 -4.55
CA ARG A 155 -8.97 -1.34 -5.46
C ARG A 155 -7.54 -1.15 -4.99
N LEU A 156 -6.60 -1.80 -5.67
CA LEU A 156 -5.19 -1.44 -5.57
C LEU A 156 -4.96 -0.09 -6.26
N PRO A 157 -3.95 0.69 -5.83
CA PRO A 157 -3.52 1.86 -6.58
C PRO A 157 -2.99 1.44 -7.95
N SER A 158 -3.18 2.32 -8.96
CA SER A 158 -2.30 2.23 -10.12
C SER A 158 -0.88 2.64 -9.72
N GLU A 159 0.10 2.19 -10.49
CA GLU A 159 1.49 2.58 -10.32
C GLU A 159 1.67 4.11 -10.39
N ALA A 160 0.88 4.76 -11.26
CA ALA A 160 0.88 6.19 -11.44
C ALA A 160 0.26 6.96 -10.26
N GLU A 161 -0.87 6.51 -9.74
CA GLU A 161 -1.48 7.08 -8.53
C GLU A 161 -0.55 6.95 -7.33
N TRP A 162 0.09 5.78 -7.19
CA TRP A 162 1.04 5.52 -6.12
C TRP A 162 2.24 6.49 -6.19
N GLU A 163 2.86 6.66 -7.36
CA GLU A 163 4.03 7.54 -7.49
C GLU A 163 3.65 9.02 -7.33
N TYR A 164 2.46 9.42 -7.78
CA TYR A 164 1.93 10.76 -7.56
C TYR A 164 1.82 11.08 -6.06
N VAL A 165 1.24 10.16 -5.28
CA VAL A 165 1.10 10.30 -3.83
C VAL A 165 2.48 10.28 -3.17
N ALA A 166 3.35 9.33 -3.53
CA ALA A 166 4.68 9.22 -2.95
C ALA A 166 5.50 10.50 -3.14
N ARG A 167 5.47 11.09 -4.34
CA ARG A 167 6.19 12.33 -4.64
C ARG A 167 5.66 13.53 -3.86
N GLY A 168 4.36 13.63 -3.61
CA GLY A 168 3.82 14.76 -2.84
C GLY A 168 4.21 16.14 -3.40
N GLY A 169 4.40 16.23 -4.72
CA GLY A 169 4.85 17.46 -5.39
C GLY A 169 6.38 17.65 -5.50
N THR A 170 7.21 16.74 -4.98
CA THR A 170 8.67 16.81 -5.16
C THR A 170 9.13 16.23 -6.49
N ASP A 171 10.24 16.76 -7.00
CA ASP A 171 10.95 16.31 -8.20
C ASP A 171 12.37 15.78 -7.91
N THR A 172 12.76 15.75 -6.64
CA THR A 172 14.03 15.22 -6.14
C THR A 172 14.15 13.70 -6.29
N LEU A 173 15.37 13.17 -6.15
CA LEU A 173 15.64 11.75 -6.37
C LEU A 173 14.98 10.84 -5.31
N TRP A 174 14.95 11.28 -4.05
CA TRP A 174 14.12 10.72 -2.98
C TRP A 174 13.07 11.75 -2.54
N VAL A 175 12.01 11.29 -1.87
CA VAL A 175 10.94 12.20 -1.37
C VAL A 175 11.45 13.19 -0.31
N TRP A 176 12.60 12.91 0.29
CA TRP A 176 13.28 13.76 1.29
C TRP A 176 14.46 14.57 0.72
N GLY A 177 14.71 14.53 -0.59
CA GLY A 177 15.82 15.23 -1.24
C GLY A 177 16.76 14.31 -2.00
N ASP A 178 18.03 14.71 -2.14
CA ASP A 178 19.02 14.02 -2.98
C ASP A 178 20.13 13.31 -2.17
N ASP A 179 20.01 13.29 -0.84
CA ASP A 179 20.91 12.57 0.05
C ASP A 179 20.24 11.29 0.59
N PRO A 180 20.75 10.08 0.24
CA PRO A 180 20.18 8.82 0.73
C PRO A 180 20.28 8.64 2.25
N ASP A 181 21.09 9.44 2.95
CA ASP A 181 21.32 9.37 4.39
C ASP A 181 20.35 10.25 5.20
N GLN A 182 19.32 10.85 4.60
CA GLN A 182 18.40 11.80 5.27
C GLN A 182 16.94 11.32 5.34
N GLY A 183 16.65 10.06 4.95
CA GLY A 183 15.28 9.57 4.83
C GLY A 183 14.61 9.10 6.13
N CYS A 184 15.37 8.89 7.21
CA CYS A 184 14.89 8.20 8.41
C CYS A 184 13.81 8.95 9.21
N LYS A 185 13.47 10.19 8.84
CA LYS A 185 12.30 10.90 9.39
C LYS A 185 10.98 10.45 8.78
N VAL A 186 10.99 9.97 7.54
CA VAL A 186 9.80 9.74 6.72
C VAL A 186 9.69 8.31 6.19
N ALA A 187 10.77 7.51 6.26
CA ALA A 187 10.80 6.15 5.73
C ALA A 187 11.53 5.18 6.65
N ASN A 188 10.98 3.98 6.82
CA ASN A 188 11.64 2.85 7.48
C ASN A 188 12.41 2.03 6.43
N TYR A 189 13.74 2.05 6.46
CA TYR A 189 14.59 1.37 5.47
C TYR A 189 15.92 0.92 6.05
N TYR A 190 16.78 0.32 5.23
CA TYR A 190 18.05 -0.23 5.74
C TYR A 190 19.02 0.87 6.19
N ASP A 191 18.98 1.16 7.49
CA ASP A 191 19.74 2.20 8.17
C ASP A 191 20.51 1.67 9.40
N GLN A 192 21.03 2.57 10.26
CA GLN A 192 21.81 2.19 11.44
C GLN A 192 21.05 1.27 12.42
N SER A 193 19.73 1.40 12.56
CA SER A 193 18.91 0.56 13.44
C SER A 193 18.81 -0.89 12.93
N ALA A 194 18.82 -1.05 11.60
CA ALA A 194 18.76 -2.32 10.89
C ALA A 194 20.14 -2.93 10.60
N ALA A 195 21.23 -2.28 11.01
CA ALA A 195 22.60 -2.72 10.74
C ALA A 195 22.82 -4.23 11.04
N GLY A 196 23.57 -4.90 10.16
CA GLY A 196 23.86 -6.33 10.23
C GLY A 196 22.78 -7.25 9.67
N LEU A 197 21.59 -6.74 9.29
CA LEU A 197 20.54 -7.55 8.63
C LEU A 197 20.82 -7.75 7.13
N ARG A 198 21.72 -6.97 6.55
CA ARG A 198 22.17 -7.08 5.17
C ARG A 198 23.71 -7.03 5.11
N PRO A 199 24.33 -7.62 4.07
CA PRO A 199 25.77 -7.56 3.87
C PRO A 199 26.23 -6.23 3.23
N TRP A 200 25.44 -5.17 3.39
CA TRP A 200 25.63 -3.87 2.75
C TRP A 200 25.82 -2.82 3.83
N GLU A 201 26.42 -1.68 3.47
CA GLU A 201 26.45 -0.53 4.37
C GLU A 201 25.04 0.04 4.57
N PRO A 202 24.61 0.25 5.82
CA PRO A 202 23.36 0.94 6.12
C PRO A 202 23.46 2.43 5.78
N ALA A 203 22.32 3.08 5.57
CA ALA A 203 22.27 4.54 5.57
C ALA A 203 22.80 5.09 6.90
N LYS A 204 23.34 6.32 6.88
CA LYS A 204 23.96 6.92 8.08
C LYS A 204 22.93 7.44 9.10
N CYS A 205 21.66 7.61 8.71
CA CYS A 205 20.60 7.98 9.64
C CYS A 205 20.05 6.78 10.42
N ASN A 206 19.09 7.04 11.31
CA ASN A 206 18.48 6.05 12.17
C ASN A 206 17.00 6.40 12.40
N ASP A 207 16.11 5.51 11.98
CA ASP A 207 14.66 5.57 12.12
C ASP A 207 14.15 4.92 13.42
N ASN A 208 15.05 4.29 14.18
CA ASN A 208 14.81 3.47 15.37
C ASN A 208 13.93 2.23 15.12
N GLN A 209 13.77 1.79 13.88
CA GLN A 209 12.97 0.65 13.44
C GLN A 209 13.86 -0.46 12.86
N ARG A 210 14.34 -1.36 13.72
CA ARG A 210 15.23 -2.44 13.27
C ARG A 210 14.61 -3.37 12.21
N ILE A 211 13.31 -3.58 12.30
CA ILE A 211 12.52 -4.42 11.38
C ILE A 211 11.24 -3.67 10.99
N ILE A 212 10.29 -4.38 10.38
CA ILE A 212 8.92 -3.89 10.18
C ILE A 212 8.41 -3.11 11.41
N ALA A 213 7.87 -1.93 11.14
CA ALA A 213 7.31 -1.05 12.15
C ALA A 213 5.78 -1.17 12.15
N LYS A 214 5.16 -0.73 13.24
CA LYS A 214 3.73 -0.37 13.19
C LYS A 214 3.55 0.70 12.12
N VAL A 215 2.38 0.78 11.53
CA VAL A 215 2.07 1.88 10.60
C VAL A 215 2.08 3.22 11.34
N GLY A 216 2.46 4.29 10.64
CA GLY A 216 2.38 5.67 11.12
C GLY A 216 3.38 6.04 12.20
N GLN A 217 4.54 5.40 12.27
CA GLN A 217 5.57 5.72 13.28
C GLN A 217 6.49 6.88 12.88
N LEU A 218 6.57 7.19 11.58
CA LEU A 218 7.40 8.24 11.00
C LEU A 218 6.54 9.40 10.47
N GLU A 219 7.15 10.45 9.94
CA GLU A 219 6.43 11.61 9.43
C GLU A 219 5.67 11.28 8.12
N PRO A 220 4.42 11.78 7.93
CA PRO A 220 3.68 11.60 6.69
C PRO A 220 4.19 12.54 5.59
N ASN A 221 3.82 12.25 4.34
CA ASN A 221 4.00 13.19 3.23
C ASN A 221 3.02 14.38 3.33
N ILE A 222 3.09 15.31 2.37
CA ILE A 222 2.24 16.52 2.35
C ILE A 222 0.74 16.23 2.26
N PHE A 223 0.34 15.05 1.78
CA PHE A 223 -1.06 14.65 1.72
C PHE A 223 -1.54 14.06 3.04
N GLY A 224 -0.65 13.73 3.99
CA GLY A 224 -0.98 13.04 5.23
C GLY A 224 -0.92 11.51 5.11
N VAL A 225 -0.27 10.99 4.08
CA VAL A 225 -0.06 9.54 3.87
C VAL A 225 1.28 9.13 4.50
N TYR A 226 1.24 8.08 5.32
CA TYR A 226 2.39 7.54 6.04
C TYR A 226 2.95 6.31 5.33
N ASP A 227 4.24 6.04 5.54
CA ASP A 227 4.92 4.81 5.11
C ASP A 227 4.80 4.52 3.60
N ILE A 228 4.49 5.54 2.79
CA ILE A 228 4.43 5.39 1.33
C ILE A 228 5.83 5.10 0.74
N ILE A 229 6.88 5.35 1.51
CA ILE A 229 8.25 4.90 1.21
C ILE A 229 8.76 4.13 2.43
N GLY A 230 9.37 2.98 2.21
CA GLY A 230 9.88 2.11 3.28
C GLY A 230 8.84 1.16 3.86
N ASN A 231 9.12 0.65 5.06
CA ASN A 231 8.32 -0.33 5.81
C ASN A 231 8.05 -1.63 5.02
N VAL A 232 7.00 -1.71 4.20
CA VAL A 232 6.81 -2.81 3.23
C VAL A 232 6.61 -2.29 1.80
N TRP A 233 6.97 -3.12 0.82
CA TRP A 233 6.60 -2.87 -0.57
C TRP A 233 5.10 -3.04 -0.73
N GLU A 234 4.51 -2.24 -1.62
CA GLU A 234 3.06 -2.23 -1.84
C GLU A 234 2.73 -2.72 -3.24
N TRP A 235 1.86 -3.73 -3.34
CA TRP A 235 1.32 -4.19 -4.62
C TRP A 235 0.51 -3.09 -5.32
N ALA A 236 0.79 -2.89 -6.62
CA ALA A 236 -0.01 -2.05 -7.50
C ALA A 236 -0.82 -2.91 -8.49
N GLU A 237 -1.84 -2.33 -9.10
CA GLU A 237 -2.67 -3.01 -10.10
C GLU A 237 -1.89 -3.34 -11.38
N ASP A 238 -0.90 -2.52 -11.74
CA ASP A 238 -0.22 -2.53 -13.03
C ASP A 238 0.57 -3.80 -13.35
N CYS A 239 0.58 -4.15 -14.63
CA CYS A 239 1.57 -5.05 -15.19
C CYS A 239 2.92 -4.34 -15.31
N TYR A 240 3.99 -5.02 -14.86
CA TYR A 240 5.32 -4.48 -14.98
C TYR A 240 5.79 -4.54 -16.43
N GLN A 241 6.18 -3.39 -16.97
CA GLN A 241 6.82 -3.27 -18.27
C GLN A 241 8.00 -2.30 -18.18
N VAL A 242 9.12 -2.67 -18.80
CA VAL A 242 10.31 -1.83 -18.95
C VAL A 242 10.73 -1.80 -20.44
N PRO A 243 11.04 -0.64 -21.02
CA PRO A 243 10.85 0.71 -20.45
C PRO A 243 9.36 1.10 -20.36
N TYR A 244 9.08 2.28 -19.82
CA TYR A 244 7.78 2.93 -19.93
C TYR A 244 7.46 3.22 -21.40
N LYS A 245 6.66 2.34 -22.00
CA LYS A 245 6.25 2.40 -23.40
C LYS A 245 4.76 2.13 -23.51
N ASN A 246 4.01 3.08 -24.06
CA ASN A 246 2.55 3.00 -24.21
C ASN A 246 1.78 2.81 -22.89
N GLN A 247 2.35 3.29 -21.76
CA GLN A 247 1.62 3.33 -20.51
C GLN A 247 0.59 4.47 -20.52
N PRO A 248 -0.53 4.34 -19.79
CA PRO A 248 -1.49 5.41 -19.65
C PRO A 248 -0.86 6.60 -18.93
N ASN A 249 -1.25 7.80 -19.32
CA ASN A 249 -0.81 9.04 -18.71
C ASN A 249 -1.93 9.76 -17.95
N ASP A 250 -3.01 9.05 -17.64
CA ASP A 250 -4.24 9.57 -17.01
C ASP A 250 -4.46 9.01 -15.58
N GLY A 251 -3.46 8.31 -15.04
CA GLY A 251 -3.55 7.63 -13.74
C GLY A 251 -4.23 6.27 -13.77
N THR A 252 -4.73 5.79 -14.92
CA THR A 252 -5.24 4.41 -15.02
C THR A 252 -4.10 3.39 -15.02
N PRO A 253 -4.32 2.18 -14.48
CA PRO A 253 -3.29 1.15 -14.45
C PRO A 253 -2.97 0.63 -15.85
N PHE A 254 -1.69 0.40 -16.12
CA PHE A 254 -1.24 -0.29 -17.32
C PHE A 254 -1.54 -1.78 -17.24
N LEU A 255 -2.50 -2.23 -18.06
CA LEU A 255 -2.91 -3.62 -18.16
C LEU A 255 -2.56 -4.18 -19.53
N ILE A 256 -2.04 -5.41 -19.55
CA ILE A 256 -1.72 -6.14 -20.78
C ILE A 256 -2.87 -7.11 -21.08
N LYS A 257 -3.28 -7.18 -22.36
CA LYS A 257 -4.19 -8.23 -22.82
C LYS A 257 -3.46 -9.59 -22.79
N GLY A 258 -3.99 -10.54 -22.03
CA GLY A 258 -3.38 -11.85 -21.85
C GLY A 258 -2.67 -11.97 -20.51
N LYS A 259 -1.54 -12.69 -20.48
CA LYS A 259 -0.83 -12.98 -19.23
C LYS A 259 0.07 -11.83 -18.81
N CYS A 260 -0.17 -11.33 -17.60
CA CYS A 260 0.73 -10.41 -16.91
C CYS A 260 1.88 -11.22 -16.31
N GLU A 261 3.08 -11.16 -16.89
CA GLU A 261 4.21 -11.96 -16.39
C GLU A 261 4.64 -11.55 -14.98
N LYS A 262 4.59 -10.24 -14.69
CA LYS A 262 4.88 -9.68 -13.36
C LYS A 262 4.00 -8.47 -13.10
N ARG A 263 3.61 -8.30 -11.84
CA ARG A 263 2.95 -7.11 -11.33
C ARG A 263 3.97 -6.16 -10.72
N VAL A 264 3.63 -4.89 -10.70
CA VAL A 264 4.42 -3.85 -10.07
C VAL A 264 4.30 -3.93 -8.54
N VAL A 265 5.42 -3.75 -7.82
CA VAL A 265 5.43 -3.37 -6.40
C VAL A 265 6.25 -2.11 -6.19
N ARG A 266 5.84 -1.25 -5.26
CA ARG A 266 6.40 0.09 -5.05
C ARG A 266 6.83 0.30 -3.59
N GLY A 267 7.64 1.32 -3.30
CA GLY A 267 7.86 1.78 -1.92
C GLY A 267 9.20 1.45 -1.29
N GLY A 268 9.77 0.27 -1.57
CA GLY A 268 10.88 -0.22 -0.77
C GLY A 268 10.40 -0.93 0.49
N ALA A 269 11.31 -1.25 1.40
CA ALA A 269 10.97 -1.90 2.67
C ALA A 269 12.03 -1.63 3.74
N TRP A 270 11.74 -2.00 4.99
CA TRP A 270 12.57 -1.79 6.19
C TRP A 270 14.02 -2.31 6.12
N HIS A 271 14.31 -3.29 5.25
CA HIS A 271 15.69 -3.78 5.02
C HIS A 271 16.16 -3.60 3.56
N SER A 272 15.52 -2.69 2.82
CA SER A 272 15.88 -2.35 1.44
C SER A 272 16.82 -1.15 1.44
N ARG A 273 17.76 -1.12 0.48
CA ARG A 273 18.74 -0.02 0.31
C ARG A 273 18.02 1.29 0.09
N ALA A 274 18.66 2.39 0.49
CA ALA A 274 18.18 3.75 0.17
C ALA A 274 17.82 3.92 -1.32
N THR A 275 18.62 3.37 -2.23
CA THR A 275 18.37 3.48 -3.68
C THR A 275 17.09 2.79 -4.16
N TRP A 276 16.50 1.89 -3.37
CA TRP A 276 15.22 1.23 -3.66
C TRP A 276 14.03 1.99 -3.05
N GLN A 277 14.30 3.05 -2.29
CA GLN A 277 13.31 3.94 -1.67
C GLN A 277 13.02 5.18 -2.54
N LYS A 278 13.59 5.26 -3.75
CA LYS A 278 13.25 6.35 -4.67
C LYS A 278 11.78 6.18 -5.08
N PRO A 279 10.99 7.26 -5.16
CA PRO A 279 9.61 7.16 -5.59
C PRO A 279 9.49 6.57 -7.00
N SER A 280 10.49 6.73 -7.88
CA SER A 280 10.54 6.13 -9.23
C SER A 280 11.01 4.68 -9.28
N PHE A 281 11.58 4.12 -8.19
CA PHE A 281 12.10 2.76 -8.21
C PHE A 281 10.96 1.74 -8.25
N ARG A 282 11.15 0.68 -9.06
CA ARG A 282 10.11 -0.28 -9.41
C ARG A 282 10.51 -1.70 -9.07
N GLY A 283 9.86 -2.27 -8.07
CA GLY A 283 9.89 -3.71 -7.86
C GLY A 283 8.93 -4.43 -8.81
N ARG A 284 9.12 -5.75 -8.95
CA ARG A 284 8.29 -6.60 -9.80
C ARG A 284 8.39 -8.04 -9.40
N ASP A 285 7.26 -8.74 -9.34
CA ASP A 285 7.23 -10.19 -9.18
C ASP A 285 5.92 -10.78 -9.71
N THR A 286 5.85 -12.11 -9.77
CA THR A 286 4.65 -12.83 -10.25
C THR A 286 3.48 -12.65 -9.28
N GLU A 287 2.26 -12.83 -9.77
CA GLU A 287 1.03 -12.57 -9.02
C GLU A 287 0.87 -13.44 -7.77
N ASP A 288 1.52 -14.61 -7.75
CA ASP A 288 1.54 -15.59 -6.66
C ASP A 288 2.75 -15.43 -5.73
N PHE A 289 3.63 -14.46 -5.98
CA PHE A 289 4.84 -14.30 -5.19
C PHE A 289 4.52 -13.76 -3.80
N VAL A 290 5.05 -14.41 -2.77
CA VAL A 290 4.83 -14.06 -1.36
C VAL A 290 6.17 -13.87 -0.66
N THR A 291 6.35 -12.75 0.03
CA THR A 291 7.56 -12.41 0.79
C THR A 291 7.26 -11.56 2.02
N GLN A 292 8.14 -11.60 3.02
CA GLN A 292 8.01 -10.93 4.32
C GLN A 292 8.01 -9.40 4.25
N VAL A 293 8.09 -8.83 3.04
CA VAL A 293 8.15 -7.40 2.79
C VAL A 293 7.16 -6.93 1.74
N PHE A 294 6.23 -7.77 1.28
CA PHE A 294 5.16 -7.34 0.36
C PHE A 294 3.85 -7.25 1.13
N GLY A 295 3.25 -6.07 1.11
CA GLY A 295 1.99 -5.72 1.73
C GLY A 295 1.03 -5.06 0.76
N ILE A 296 0.04 -4.34 1.31
CA ILE A 296 -1.09 -3.82 0.57
C ILE A 296 -1.35 -2.38 1.01
N ARG A 297 -1.61 -1.49 0.05
CA ARG A 297 -2.32 -0.24 0.27
C ARG A 297 -3.51 -0.19 -0.68
N VAL A 298 -4.59 0.46 -0.27
CA VAL A 298 -5.83 0.48 -1.04
C VAL A 298 -6.16 1.89 -1.51
N VAL A 299 -6.86 1.97 -2.63
CA VAL A 299 -7.50 3.18 -3.15
C VAL A 299 -9.00 2.99 -3.10
N ARG A 300 -9.73 4.06 -2.78
CA ARG A 300 -11.17 4.17 -2.91
C ARG A 300 -11.51 5.23 -3.95
N ASP A 301 -12.30 4.86 -4.94
CA ASP A 301 -12.76 5.81 -5.96
C ASP A 301 -13.79 6.77 -5.36
N ILE A 302 -13.63 8.06 -5.68
CA ILE A 302 -14.46 9.15 -5.17
C ILE A 302 -15.25 9.77 -6.33
N ASP A 303 -14.55 10.36 -7.31
CA ASP A 303 -15.12 11.06 -8.46
C ASP A 303 -14.64 10.42 -9.78
N LYS A 304 -14.88 9.12 -9.96
CA LYS A 304 -14.44 8.37 -11.16
C LYS A 304 -15.60 7.97 -12.06
#